data_AF-T1DBT2-F1
#
_entry.id   AF-T1DBT2-F1
#
_cell.length_a   1.000
_cell.length_b   1.000
_cell.length_c   1.000
_cell.angle_alpha   90.00
_cell.angle_beta   90.00
_cell.angle_gamma   90.00
#
_symmetry.space_group_name_H-M   'P 1'
#
loop_
_entity.id
_entity.type
_entity.pdbx_description
1 polymer ?
#
loop_
_entity_poly.entity_id
_entity_poly.type
_entity_poly.pdbx_seq_one_letter_code
_entity_poly.pdbx_strand_id
1 'polypeptide(L)'
;MVDPVDGSHNALSDIPSATVSLALGRERLSDLRVGVVHDLFLGRTHWALRGQGAYLDGVRMSTRTWRSGQELLMVNLGANATPRAHRAAASVRRVRALGCASLEMALVAQGASDGYFSDNEPGERNLRVTDMAAGYLLVREAGGGVYAPGSGPLDLPLDLKNRTPLLAWGDPRFLEQGRQEGRW
;
A
#
# COMPACT_ATOMS: atom_id res chain seq x y z
N MET A 1 -14.50 -5.36 -3.67
CA MET A 1 -13.67 -5.81 -2.54
C MET A 1 -13.94 -4.91 -1.36
N VAL A 2 -14.19 -5.46 -0.18
CA VAL A 2 -14.41 -4.70 1.05
C VAL A 2 -13.66 -5.40 2.17
N ASP A 3 -12.86 -4.65 2.92
CA ASP A 3 -12.40 -5.04 4.23
C ASP A 3 -13.06 -4.11 5.26
N PRO A 4 -13.98 -4.62 6.11
CA PRO A 4 -14.64 -3.80 7.10
C PRO A 4 -13.70 -3.29 8.19
N VAL A 5 -12.57 -3.99 8.45
CA VAL A 5 -11.59 -3.60 9.47
C VAL A 5 -10.20 -4.11 9.09
N ASP A 6 -9.49 -3.36 8.25
CA ASP A 6 -8.04 -3.57 8.07
C ASP A 6 -7.30 -2.97 9.28
N GLY A 7 -6.26 -3.66 9.75
CA GLY A 7 -5.65 -3.38 11.05
C GLY A 7 -6.48 -3.89 12.23
N SER A 8 -7.28 -4.94 12.05
CA SER A 8 -8.11 -5.54 13.12
C SER A 8 -7.37 -5.80 14.44
N HIS A 9 -6.10 -6.22 14.39
CA HIS A 9 -5.28 -6.40 15.60
C HIS A 9 -5.04 -5.08 16.35
N ASN A 10 -4.79 -3.99 15.62
CA ASN A 10 -4.66 -2.65 16.21
C ASN A 10 -5.99 -2.19 16.80
N ALA A 11 -7.10 -2.40 16.09
CA ALA A 11 -8.44 -2.04 16.57
C ALA A 11 -8.80 -2.78 17.87
N LEU A 12 -8.45 -4.06 17.98
CA LEU A 12 -8.63 -4.85 19.22
C LEU A 12 -7.70 -4.44 20.36
N SER A 13 -6.56 -3.83 20.03
CA SER A 13 -5.52 -3.45 20.99
C SER A 13 -5.52 -1.95 21.32
N ASP A 14 -6.54 -1.22 20.88
CA ASP A 14 -6.66 0.24 21.06
C ASP A 14 -5.46 1.05 20.51
N ILE A 15 -4.88 0.57 19.41
CA ILE A 15 -3.83 1.28 18.67
C ILE A 15 -4.50 2.05 17.53
N PRO A 16 -4.27 3.39 17.40
CA PRO A 16 -4.98 4.24 16.45
C PRO A 16 -4.48 4.08 14.99
N SER A 17 -4.69 2.90 14.43
CA SER A 17 -4.27 2.50 13.08
C SER A 17 -5.17 1.37 12.58
N ALA A 18 -6.38 1.71 12.15
CA ALA A 18 -7.30 0.78 11.51
C ALA A 18 -8.23 1.55 10.55
N THR A 19 -8.71 0.85 9.53
CA THR A 19 -9.52 1.45 8.48
C THR A 19 -10.66 0.54 8.04
N VAL A 20 -11.69 1.15 7.46
CA VAL A 20 -12.57 0.48 6.51
C VAL A 20 -12.01 0.73 5.12
N SER A 21 -11.86 -0.32 4.30
CA SER A 21 -11.42 -0.17 2.91
C SER A 21 -12.40 -0.79 1.93
N LEU A 22 -12.62 -0.12 0.81
CA LEU A 22 -13.56 -0.52 -0.23
C LEU A 22 -13.00 -0.21 -1.61
N ALA A 23 -13.15 -1.16 -2.53
CA ALA A 23 -12.82 -0.97 -3.93
C ALA A 23 -13.88 -1.60 -4.83
N LEU A 24 -14.26 -0.88 -5.88
CA LEU A 24 -15.22 -1.31 -6.89
C LEU A 24 -14.52 -1.48 -8.25
N GLY A 25 -14.66 -2.67 -8.83
CA GLY A 25 -14.15 -3.04 -10.14
C GLY A 25 -14.99 -4.19 -10.71
N ARG A 26 -14.49 -4.84 -11.76
CA ARG A 26 -15.13 -5.98 -12.42
C ARG A 26 -14.46 -7.28 -12.00
N GLU A 27 -13.29 -7.56 -12.56
CA GLU A 27 -12.59 -8.85 -12.48
C GLU A 27 -11.17 -8.73 -11.93
N ARG A 28 -10.46 -7.62 -12.11
CA ARG A 28 -9.03 -7.49 -11.79
C ARG A 28 -8.67 -6.13 -11.16
N LEU A 29 -7.55 -6.06 -10.45
CA LEU A 29 -7.04 -4.80 -9.87
C LEU A 29 -6.93 -3.68 -10.91
N SER A 30 -6.48 -3.99 -12.13
CA SER A 30 -6.33 -3.00 -13.20
C SER A 30 -7.65 -2.41 -13.71
N ASP A 31 -8.81 -3.00 -13.39
CA ASP A 31 -10.12 -2.50 -13.81
C ASP A 31 -10.87 -1.69 -12.74
N LEU A 32 -10.30 -1.56 -11.55
CA LEU A 32 -10.88 -0.77 -10.47
C LEU A 32 -11.28 0.63 -10.95
N ARG A 33 -12.44 1.08 -10.48
CA ARG A 33 -13.08 2.36 -10.81
C ARG A 33 -13.19 3.28 -9.62
N VAL A 34 -13.40 2.71 -8.43
CA VAL A 34 -13.52 3.42 -7.15
C VAL A 34 -12.67 2.73 -6.12
N GLY A 35 -11.99 3.51 -5.28
CA GLY A 35 -11.22 3.04 -4.13
C GLY A 35 -11.41 4.02 -2.98
N VAL A 36 -11.69 3.53 -1.79
CA VAL A 36 -11.96 4.30 -0.58
C VAL A 36 -11.24 3.64 0.59
N VAL A 37 -10.53 4.44 1.39
CA VAL A 37 -9.95 4.04 2.67
C VAL A 37 -10.39 5.09 3.69
N HIS A 38 -11.12 4.66 4.71
CA HIS A 38 -11.61 5.52 5.78
C HIS A 38 -10.89 5.17 7.09
N ASP A 39 -10.18 6.14 7.65
CA ASP A 39 -9.49 6.03 8.94
C ASP A 39 -10.50 6.08 10.08
N LEU A 40 -10.59 4.99 10.86
CA LEU A 40 -11.57 4.84 11.93
C LEU A 40 -11.30 5.71 13.16
N PHE A 41 -10.07 6.22 13.32
CA PHE A 41 -9.67 7.00 14.48
C PHE A 41 -9.65 8.50 14.17
N LEU A 42 -9.17 8.87 12.99
CA LEU A 42 -9.10 10.27 12.56
C LEU A 42 -10.36 10.74 11.83
N GLY A 43 -11.24 9.83 11.42
CA GLY A 43 -12.45 10.16 10.65
C GLY A 43 -12.16 10.71 9.25
N ARG A 44 -10.96 10.47 8.73
CA ARG A 44 -10.49 10.98 7.44
C ARG A 44 -10.69 9.96 6.34
N THR A 45 -10.99 10.43 5.13
CA THR A 45 -11.31 9.55 3.99
C THR A 45 -10.42 9.84 2.81
N HIS A 46 -9.58 8.86 2.47
CA HIS A 46 -8.89 8.81 1.19
C HIS A 46 -9.81 8.15 0.15
N TRP A 47 -9.97 8.76 -1.02
CA TRP A 47 -10.72 8.15 -2.10
C TRP A 47 -10.11 8.46 -3.47
N ALA A 48 -10.36 7.59 -4.44
CA ALA A 48 -9.95 7.77 -5.82
C ALA A 48 -11.03 7.29 -6.78
N LEU A 49 -11.10 7.99 -7.91
CA LEU A 49 -11.91 7.63 -9.07
C LEU A 49 -11.00 7.47 -10.27
N ARG A 50 -11.16 6.38 -11.02
CA ARG A 50 -10.30 6.10 -12.17
C ARG A 50 -10.27 7.26 -13.17
N GLY A 51 -9.07 7.75 -13.48
CA GLY A 51 -8.84 8.85 -14.40
C GLY A 51 -9.20 10.24 -13.86
N GLN A 52 -9.61 10.34 -12.59
CA GLN A 52 -10.01 11.60 -11.97
C GLN A 52 -9.14 11.98 -10.77
N GLY A 53 -8.15 11.16 -10.42
CA GLY A 53 -7.21 11.40 -9.33
C GLY A 53 -7.65 10.82 -7.97
N ALA A 54 -6.77 11.05 -6.99
CA ALA A 54 -6.96 10.67 -5.60
C ALA A 54 -7.13 11.91 -4.71
N TYR A 55 -7.90 11.77 -3.63
CA TYR A 55 -8.30 12.84 -2.74
C TYR A 55 -8.29 12.39 -1.28
N LEU A 56 -8.09 13.33 -0.37
CA LEU A 56 -8.25 13.17 1.07
C LEU A 56 -9.17 14.27 1.58
N ASP A 57 -10.33 13.89 2.10
CA ASP A 57 -11.36 14.83 2.58
C ASP A 57 -11.73 15.90 1.52
N GLY A 58 -11.75 15.50 0.25
CA GLY A 58 -12.05 16.37 -0.89
C GLY A 58 -10.87 17.17 -1.45
N VAL A 59 -9.71 17.14 -0.79
CA VAL A 59 -8.49 17.80 -1.29
C VAL A 59 -7.69 16.82 -2.16
N ARG A 60 -7.38 17.23 -3.39
CA ARG A 60 -6.62 16.40 -4.33
C ARG A 60 -5.21 16.12 -3.78
N MET A 61 -4.78 14.88 -3.90
CA MET A 61 -3.47 14.41 -3.47
C MET A 61 -2.57 14.07 -4.67
N SER A 62 -1.27 13.99 -4.39
CA SER A 62 -0.28 13.41 -5.27
C SER A 62 0.78 12.70 -4.45
N THR A 63 1.43 11.71 -5.05
CA THR A 63 2.64 11.13 -4.46
C THR A 63 3.74 12.19 -4.37
N ARG A 64 4.73 11.96 -3.50
CA ARG A 64 5.86 12.88 -3.35
C ARG A 64 6.98 12.57 -4.33
N THR A 65 7.74 13.61 -4.67
CA THR A 65 9.01 13.49 -5.37
C THR A 65 10.05 12.81 -4.47
N TRP A 66 10.67 11.75 -4.95
CA TRP A 66 11.72 11.06 -4.21
C TRP A 66 12.99 11.92 -4.07
N ARG A 67 13.65 11.80 -2.91
CA ARG A 67 14.92 12.46 -2.58
C ARG A 67 15.84 11.47 -1.90
N SER A 68 17.00 11.25 -2.52
CA SER A 68 18.06 10.40 -1.97
C SER A 68 18.43 10.80 -0.54
N GLY A 69 18.48 9.82 0.37
CA GLY A 69 18.86 10.00 1.77
C GLY A 69 17.76 10.60 2.66
N GLN A 70 16.55 10.80 2.15
CA GLN A 70 15.38 11.28 2.91
C GLN A 70 14.22 10.27 2.91
N GLU A 71 14.49 9.02 2.54
CA GLU A 71 13.46 8.05 2.26
C GLU A 71 12.64 7.68 3.51
N LEU A 72 11.34 7.48 3.31
CA LEU A 72 10.44 6.86 4.27
C LEU A 72 9.77 5.68 3.59
N LEU A 73 9.90 4.50 4.19
CA LEU A 73 9.22 3.28 3.77
C LEU A 73 8.22 2.85 4.84
N MET A 74 6.98 2.64 4.42
CA MET A 74 6.03 1.86 5.21
C MET A 74 6.32 0.37 4.96
N VAL A 75 6.29 -0.48 5.97
CA VAL A 75 6.65 -1.88 5.81
C VAL A 75 5.81 -2.79 6.70
N ASN A 76 5.46 -3.96 6.18
CA ASN A 76 4.98 -5.06 7.01
C ASN A 76 6.19 -5.86 7.53
N LEU A 77 6.39 -5.85 8.85
CA LEU A 77 7.42 -6.64 9.52
C LEU A 77 6.78 -7.50 10.62
N GLY A 78 7.41 -8.62 10.93
CA GLY A 78 6.97 -9.54 11.97
C GLY A 78 7.51 -10.94 11.71
N ALA A 79 7.03 -11.94 12.45
CA ALA A 79 7.52 -13.31 12.37
C ALA A 79 7.37 -13.96 10.97
N ASN A 80 6.47 -13.45 10.13
CA ASN A 80 6.24 -13.97 8.78
C ASN A 80 6.92 -13.14 7.68
N ALA A 81 7.61 -12.05 8.03
CA ALA A 81 8.28 -11.21 7.05
C ALA A 81 9.53 -11.93 6.52
N THR A 82 9.73 -11.91 5.21
CA THR A 82 10.89 -12.58 4.61
C THR A 82 12.19 -11.85 4.98
N PRO A 83 13.36 -12.51 4.85
CA PRO A 83 14.64 -11.81 4.95
C PRO A 83 14.78 -10.63 3.97
N ARG A 84 14.06 -10.63 2.83
CA ARG A 84 14.02 -9.51 1.89
C ARG A 84 13.30 -8.30 2.48
N ALA A 85 12.15 -8.49 3.15
CA ALA A 85 11.47 -7.43 3.89
C ALA A 85 12.37 -6.77 4.94
N HIS A 86 13.09 -7.58 5.72
CA HIS A 86 14.03 -7.07 6.72
C HIS A 86 15.21 -6.29 6.12
N ARG A 87 15.81 -6.80 5.02
CA ARG A 87 16.89 -6.08 4.33
C ARG A 87 16.41 -4.78 3.71
N ALA A 88 15.24 -4.78 3.07
CA ALA A 88 14.64 -3.57 2.50
C ALA A 88 14.44 -2.50 3.59
N ALA A 89 13.87 -2.88 4.74
CA ALA A 89 13.71 -1.99 5.89
C ALA A 89 15.05 -1.45 6.42
N ALA A 90 16.09 -2.28 6.52
CA ALA A 90 17.41 -1.85 6.98
C ALA A 90 18.14 -0.93 5.99
N SER A 91 17.75 -0.93 4.72
CA SER A 91 18.44 -0.22 3.62
C SER A 91 17.90 1.19 3.31
N VAL A 92 16.80 1.61 3.94
CA VAL A 92 16.18 2.92 3.73
C VAL A 92 16.38 3.83 4.94
N ARG A 93 16.33 5.16 4.72
CA ARG A 93 16.64 6.15 5.75
C ARG A 93 15.73 6.10 6.97
N ARG A 94 14.42 5.87 6.77
CA ARG A 94 13.41 5.75 7.83
C ARG A 94 12.38 4.69 7.45
N VAL A 95 11.89 4.00 8.48
CA VAL A 95 10.87 2.96 8.35
C VAL A 95 9.73 3.21 9.33
N ARG A 96 8.51 2.86 8.93
CA ARG A 96 7.35 2.71 9.82
C ARG A 96 6.65 1.40 9.50
N ALA A 97 6.08 0.77 10.52
CA ALA A 97 5.21 -0.39 10.38
C ALA A 97 3.98 -0.10 11.22
N LEU A 98 2.86 0.28 10.57
CA LEU A 98 1.63 0.65 11.26
C LEU A 98 0.63 -0.51 11.38
N GLY A 99 0.87 -1.62 10.65
CA GLY A 99 0.03 -2.81 10.74
C GLY A 99 -1.37 -2.64 10.13
N CYS A 100 -1.54 -1.70 9.19
CA CYS A 100 -2.79 -1.44 8.48
C CYS A 100 -2.44 -1.11 7.01
N ALA A 101 -2.50 -2.12 6.15
CA ALA A 101 -1.92 -2.05 4.81
C ALA A 101 -2.58 -0.99 3.93
N SER A 102 -3.91 -0.88 4.00
CA SER A 102 -4.69 0.10 3.25
C SER A 102 -4.37 1.53 3.66
N LEU A 103 -4.18 1.80 4.96
CA LEU A 103 -3.70 3.10 5.45
C LEU A 103 -2.29 3.38 4.99
N GLU A 104 -1.38 2.40 5.10
CA GLU A 104 0.02 2.55 4.69
C GLU A 104 0.15 2.83 3.18
N MET A 105 -0.69 2.22 2.34
CA MET A 105 -0.79 2.54 0.91
C MET A 105 -1.41 3.93 0.67
N ALA A 106 -2.43 4.32 1.43
CA ALA A 106 -3.01 5.66 1.35
C ALA A 106 -1.98 6.76 1.73
N LEU A 107 -1.10 6.48 2.69
CA LEU A 107 0.01 7.36 3.06
C LEU A 107 1.06 7.51 1.93
N VAL A 108 1.25 6.48 1.10
CA VAL A 108 2.04 6.63 -0.15
C VAL A 108 1.31 7.53 -1.13
N ALA A 109 0.02 7.30 -1.36
CA ALA A 109 -0.80 8.09 -2.28
C ALA A 109 -0.86 9.57 -1.91
N GLN A 110 -0.88 9.91 -0.62
CA GLN A 110 -0.87 11.30 -0.14
C GLN A 110 0.53 11.96 -0.17
N GLY A 111 1.58 11.21 -0.54
CA GLY A 111 2.95 11.69 -0.54
C GLY A 111 3.61 11.77 0.85
N ALA A 112 3.05 11.11 1.86
CA ALA A 112 3.67 11.05 3.19
C ALA A 112 4.81 10.02 3.28
N SER A 113 4.79 9.00 2.43
CA SER A 113 5.83 7.96 2.30
C SER A 113 6.30 7.81 0.86
N ASP A 114 7.54 7.34 0.63
CA ASP A 114 8.02 7.00 -0.73
C ASP A 114 7.46 5.66 -1.20
N GLY A 115 7.13 4.77 -0.27
CA GLY A 115 6.60 3.47 -0.61
C GLY A 115 6.00 2.71 0.56
N TYR A 116 5.37 1.60 0.21
CA TYR A 116 4.88 0.58 1.12
C TYR A 116 5.34 -0.78 0.61
N PHE A 117 5.99 -1.56 1.47
CA PHE A 117 6.51 -2.88 1.12
C PHE A 117 5.97 -3.95 2.07
N SER A 118 5.34 -4.98 1.51
CA SER A 118 4.90 -6.16 2.24
C SER A 118 5.39 -7.39 1.50
N ASP A 119 6.27 -8.15 2.12
CA ASP A 119 6.80 -9.39 1.57
C ASP A 119 6.91 -10.42 2.69
N ASN A 120 5.93 -11.33 2.71
CA ASN A 120 5.81 -12.36 3.72
C ASN A 120 6.04 -13.73 3.11
N GLU A 121 6.32 -14.70 3.97
CA GLU A 121 6.45 -16.10 3.57
C GLU A 121 5.23 -16.54 2.74
N PRO A 122 5.43 -17.30 1.65
CA PRO A 122 4.36 -17.68 0.74
C PRO A 122 3.17 -18.38 1.40
N GLY A 123 2.01 -18.33 0.74
CA GLY A 123 0.76 -18.92 1.24
C GLY A 123 -0.15 -17.87 1.89
N GLU A 124 -0.72 -18.19 3.05
CA GLU A 124 -1.77 -17.38 3.68
C GLU A 124 -1.27 -16.13 4.41
N ARG A 125 0.03 -15.87 4.41
CA ARG A 125 0.65 -14.73 5.12
C ARG A 125 0.86 -13.50 4.24
N ASN A 126 0.81 -13.66 2.92
CA ASN A 126 0.86 -12.52 2.01
C ASN A 126 -0.41 -11.68 2.05
N LEU A 127 -0.25 -10.42 1.66
CA LEU A 127 -1.30 -9.41 1.67
C LEU A 127 -2.42 -9.82 0.70
N ARG A 128 -3.67 -9.74 1.15
CA ARG A 128 -4.83 -10.15 0.35
C ARG A 128 -5.23 -9.04 -0.60
N VAL A 129 -5.88 -9.42 -1.70
CA VAL A 129 -6.49 -8.44 -2.62
C VAL A 129 -7.52 -7.55 -1.89
N THR A 130 -8.22 -8.08 -0.89
CA THR A 130 -9.19 -7.31 -0.07
C THR A 130 -8.54 -6.10 0.61
N ASP A 131 -7.34 -6.30 1.15
CA ASP A 131 -6.65 -5.33 2.01
C ASP A 131 -5.94 -4.25 1.16
N MET A 132 -5.53 -4.60 -0.06
CA MET A 132 -4.77 -3.72 -0.96
C MET A 132 -5.60 -3.03 -2.04
N ALA A 133 -6.78 -3.53 -2.42
CA ALA A 133 -7.47 -3.07 -3.64
C ALA A 133 -7.78 -1.56 -3.63
N ALA A 134 -8.22 -1.02 -2.49
CA ALA A 134 -8.49 0.42 -2.36
C ALA A 134 -7.19 1.24 -2.47
N GLY A 135 -6.16 0.83 -1.72
CA GLY A 135 -4.83 1.42 -1.75
C GLY A 135 -4.18 1.37 -3.14
N TYR A 136 -4.43 0.29 -3.90
CA TYR A 136 -3.92 0.12 -5.26
C TYR A 136 -4.41 1.25 -6.18
N LEU A 137 -5.72 1.53 -6.16
CA LEU A 137 -6.26 2.60 -7.00
C LEU A 137 -5.79 3.97 -6.52
N LEU A 138 -5.79 4.20 -5.20
CA LEU A 138 -5.30 5.45 -4.60
C LEU A 138 -3.88 5.79 -5.06
N VAL A 139 -2.94 4.86 -4.94
CA VAL A 139 -1.54 5.08 -5.32
C VAL A 139 -1.43 5.40 -6.81
N ARG A 140 -2.14 4.67 -7.68
CA ARG A 140 -2.09 4.89 -9.12
C ARG A 140 -2.68 6.23 -9.54
N GLU A 141 -3.82 6.60 -8.98
CA GLU A 141 -4.49 7.87 -9.29
C GLU A 141 -3.77 9.09 -8.68
N ALA A 142 -2.93 8.87 -7.67
CA ALA A 142 -2.03 9.88 -7.12
C ALA A 142 -0.71 10.05 -7.90
N GLY A 143 -0.45 9.21 -8.92
CA GLY A 143 0.75 9.28 -9.76
C GLY A 143 1.85 8.25 -9.45
N GLY A 144 1.59 7.31 -8.53
CA GLY A 144 2.50 6.23 -8.17
C GLY A 144 2.24 4.93 -8.93
N GLY A 145 2.89 3.85 -8.47
CA GLY A 145 2.73 2.50 -9.02
C GLY A 145 2.71 1.42 -7.96
N VAL A 146 2.17 0.25 -8.33
CA VAL A 146 2.07 -0.93 -7.46
C VAL A 146 2.54 -2.17 -8.20
N TYR A 147 3.48 -2.89 -7.61
CA TYR A 147 4.22 -3.98 -8.24
C TYR A 147 4.20 -5.23 -7.35
N ALA A 148 4.16 -6.40 -8.00
CA ALA A 148 4.57 -7.64 -7.38
C ALA A 148 6.10 -7.75 -7.49
N PRO A 149 6.84 -7.85 -6.37
CA PRO A 149 8.29 -8.03 -6.38
C PRO A 149 8.70 -9.23 -7.24
N GLY A 150 9.63 -9.03 -8.17
CA GLY A 150 10.08 -10.05 -9.13
C GLY A 150 9.18 -10.29 -10.35
N SER A 151 7.98 -9.70 -10.43
CA SER A 151 7.05 -9.94 -11.56
C SER A 151 6.66 -8.69 -12.35
N GLY A 152 6.68 -7.49 -11.75
CA GLY A 152 6.33 -6.25 -12.45
C GLY A 152 5.03 -5.62 -11.94
N PRO A 153 4.34 -4.79 -12.77
CA PRO A 153 3.09 -4.15 -12.39
C PRO A 153 2.05 -5.17 -11.90
N LEU A 154 1.41 -4.86 -10.78
CA LEU A 154 0.46 -5.78 -10.15
C LEU A 154 -0.91 -5.74 -10.84
N ASP A 155 -1.41 -6.92 -11.24
CA ASP A 155 -2.77 -7.08 -11.76
C ASP A 155 -3.35 -8.47 -11.46
N LEU A 156 -3.85 -8.65 -10.25
CA LEU A 156 -4.51 -9.88 -9.80
C LEU A 156 -6.02 -9.84 -10.03
N PRO A 157 -6.67 -11.01 -10.21
CA PRO A 157 -8.11 -11.10 -10.12
C PRO A 157 -8.64 -10.63 -8.76
N LEU A 158 -9.80 -9.98 -8.75
CA LEU A 158 -10.55 -9.58 -7.56
C LEU A 158 -11.21 -10.80 -6.91
N ASP A 159 -10.37 -11.62 -6.27
CA ASP A 159 -10.74 -12.84 -5.57
C ASP A 159 -10.27 -12.78 -4.11
N LEU A 160 -11.07 -13.32 -3.19
CA LEU A 160 -10.82 -13.25 -1.74
C LEU A 160 -9.63 -14.10 -1.28
N LYS A 161 -9.20 -15.08 -2.09
CA LYS A 161 -8.09 -16.00 -1.79
C LYS A 161 -6.77 -15.49 -2.34
N ASN A 162 -6.80 -14.60 -3.34
CA ASN A 162 -5.59 -14.08 -3.97
C ASN A 162 -4.76 -13.25 -2.99
N ARG A 163 -3.47 -13.56 -2.96
CA ARG A 163 -2.47 -12.93 -2.10
C ARG A 163 -1.16 -12.77 -2.85
N THR A 164 -0.42 -11.72 -2.53
CA THR A 164 0.88 -11.49 -3.15
C THR A 164 1.76 -10.60 -2.26
N PRO A 165 3.09 -10.72 -2.35
CA PRO A 165 3.96 -9.64 -1.93
C PRO A 165 3.71 -8.40 -2.78
N LEU A 166 3.89 -7.22 -2.20
CA LEU A 166 3.53 -5.95 -2.81
C LEU A 166 4.56 -4.87 -2.50
N LEU A 167 4.91 -4.10 -3.53
CA LEU A 167 5.58 -2.81 -3.42
C LEU A 167 4.71 -1.73 -4.06
N ALA A 168 4.20 -0.81 -3.25
CA ALA A 168 3.68 0.47 -3.73
C ALA A 168 4.79 1.52 -3.65
N TRP A 169 4.88 2.39 -4.65
CA TRP A 169 5.88 3.47 -4.71
C TRP A 169 5.26 4.77 -5.21
N GLY A 170 5.80 5.89 -4.75
CA GLY A 170 5.35 7.24 -5.10
C GLY A 170 6.06 7.84 -6.31
N ASP A 171 7.35 7.56 -6.48
CA ASP A 171 8.20 8.07 -7.56
C ASP A 171 8.98 6.91 -8.21
N PRO A 172 9.07 6.81 -9.54
CA PRO A 172 9.78 5.71 -10.20
C PRO A 172 11.27 5.66 -9.84
N ARG A 173 11.89 6.78 -9.47
CA ARG A 173 13.30 6.79 -9.04
C ARG A 173 13.53 6.05 -7.73
N PHE A 174 12.54 6.05 -6.83
CA PHE A 174 12.60 5.23 -5.62
C PHE A 174 12.63 3.75 -5.99
N LEU A 175 11.75 3.32 -6.91
CA LEU A 175 11.69 1.95 -7.44
C LEU A 175 13.01 1.53 -8.11
N GLU A 176 13.58 2.41 -8.94
CA GLU A 176 14.83 2.14 -9.66
C GLU A 176 16.01 2.00 -8.71
N GLN A 177 16.15 2.91 -7.74
CA GLN A 177 17.23 2.88 -6.76
C GLN A 177 17.24 1.55 -5.99
N GLY A 178 16.10 1.12 -5.44
CA GLY A 178 16.10 -0.14 -4.70
C GLY A 178 16.19 -1.38 -5.57
N ARG A 179 15.86 -1.33 -6.87
CA ARG A 179 16.23 -2.43 -7.79
C ARG A 179 17.74 -2.54 -7.96
N GLN A 180 18.43 -1.41 -8.15
CA GLN A 180 19.89 -1.36 -8.28
C GLN A 180 20.59 -1.90 -7.02
N GLU A 181 20.00 -1.66 -5.85
CA GLU A 181 20.52 -2.13 -4.57
C GLU A 181 20.01 -3.53 -4.17
N GLY A 182 19.17 -4.19 -4.98
CA GLY A 182 18.63 -5.52 -4.69
C GLY A 182 17.66 -5.57 -3.49
N ARG A 183 16.95 -4.46 -3.22
CA ARG A 183 15.98 -4.35 -2.12
C ARG A 183 14.67 -5.11 -2.39
N TRP A 184 14.23 -5.19 -3.65
CA TRP A 184 12.97 -5.84 -4.06
C TRP A 184 13.05 -6.64 -5.34
#